data_AF-A0A378ND55-F1
#
_entry.id   AF-A0A378ND55-F1
#
_cell.length_a   1.000
_cell.length_b   1.000
_cell.length_c   1.000
_cell.angle_alpha   90.00
_cell.angle_beta   90.00
_cell.angle_gamma   90.00
#
_symmetry.space_group_name_H-M   'P 1'
#
loop_
_entity.id
_entity.type
_entity.pdbx_description
1 polymer ?
#
loop_
_entity_poly.entity_id
_entity_poly.type
_entity_poly.pdbx_seq_one_letter_code
_entity_poly.pdbx_strand_id
1 'polypeptide(L)'
;MSAAAGPAWFKVYAVYMVIGFVALMLSYFGTKERIIPTAEETDKVKYSDLVNELKRNRPLQILGLFFLIGFTFMFFGNTVWPFYLKYNIGHSEWIASVGLLGSILGIFVLGQLCLWVWQFDSFKYSPTLGYIGRFLQQWGLTSATGFMWALVPEVVTFGEFKSKKRVAGIINALMGLFFKIGLALGGIIPGYINAVYGFNGSLLAQTEEALFGINLSMIWAPIILAIIAGFVMSRYPLSDTDIDHINEKITAYSK
;
A
#
# COMPACT_ATOMS: atom_id res chain seq x y z
N MET A 1 -26.56 8.73 2.52
CA MET A 1 -26.57 7.79 1.38
C MET A 1 -28.02 7.59 0.97
N SER A 2 -28.37 7.79 -0.30
CA SER A 2 -29.73 7.52 -0.80
C SER A 2 -30.19 6.13 -0.33
N ALA A 3 -31.42 6.02 0.17
CA ALA A 3 -32.01 4.77 0.66
C ALA A 3 -32.02 3.64 -0.40
N ALA A 4 -31.81 3.97 -1.67
CA ALA A 4 -31.66 3.02 -2.77
C ALA A 4 -30.23 2.43 -2.92
N ALA A 5 -29.21 3.03 -2.31
CA ALA A 5 -27.81 2.62 -2.51
C ALA A 5 -27.43 1.36 -1.71
N GLY A 6 -27.96 1.19 -0.49
CA GLY A 6 -27.66 0.02 0.36
C GLY A 6 -28.01 -1.32 -0.31
N PRO A 7 -29.24 -1.50 -0.82
CA PRO A 7 -29.64 -2.71 -1.53
C PRO A 7 -28.86 -2.91 -2.85
N ALA A 8 -28.44 -1.83 -3.53
CA ALA A 8 -27.71 -1.90 -4.78
C ALA A 8 -26.28 -2.45 -4.59
N TRP A 9 -25.56 -1.97 -3.58
CA TRP A 9 -24.22 -2.49 -3.25
C TRP A 9 -24.26 -3.95 -2.81
N PHE A 10 -25.25 -4.33 -2.01
CA PHE A 10 -25.44 -5.73 -1.61
C PHE A 10 -25.65 -6.65 -2.83
N LYS A 11 -26.45 -6.23 -3.82
CA LYS A 11 -26.66 -6.98 -5.07
C LYS A 11 -25.36 -7.13 -5.87
N VAL A 12 -24.57 -6.07 -6.00
CA VAL A 12 -23.28 -6.11 -6.72
C VAL A 12 -22.29 -7.07 -6.05
N TYR A 13 -22.14 -6.98 -4.72
CA TYR A 13 -21.24 -7.89 -3.99
C TYR A 13 -21.73 -9.34 -4.00
N ALA A 14 -23.05 -9.58 -3.95
CA ALA A 14 -23.62 -10.92 -4.08
C ALA A 14 -23.30 -11.54 -5.46
N VAL A 15 -23.40 -10.76 -6.54
CA VAL A 15 -23.04 -11.22 -7.88
C VAL A 15 -21.55 -11.57 -7.97
N TYR A 16 -20.66 -10.72 -7.45
CA TYR A 16 -19.22 -11.01 -7.46
C TYR A 16 -18.83 -12.23 -6.61
N MET A 17 -19.47 -12.42 -5.45
CA MET A 17 -19.23 -13.61 -4.61
C MET A 17 -19.64 -14.90 -5.30
N VAL A 18 -20.78 -14.91 -5.98
CA VAL A 18 -21.25 -16.11 -6.71
C VAL A 18 -20.33 -16.40 -7.89
N ILE A 19 -19.94 -15.39 -8.68
CA ILE A 19 -19.02 -15.58 -9.81
C ILE A 19 -17.65 -16.06 -9.32
N GLY A 20 -17.11 -15.44 -8.27
CA GLY A 20 -15.81 -15.81 -7.69
C GLY A 20 -15.82 -17.22 -7.10
N PHE A 21 -16.88 -17.60 -6.40
CA PHE A 21 -17.04 -18.95 -5.85
C PHE A 21 -17.13 -20.00 -6.96
N VAL A 22 -17.92 -19.74 -8.01
CA VAL A 22 -18.04 -20.65 -9.16
C VAL A 22 -16.70 -20.81 -9.88
N ALA A 23 -15.97 -19.71 -10.12
CA ALA A 23 -14.65 -19.76 -10.75
C ALA A 23 -13.62 -20.53 -9.92
N LEU A 24 -13.60 -20.34 -8.60
CA LEU A 24 -12.73 -21.07 -7.68
C LEU A 24 -13.09 -22.56 -7.62
N MET A 25 -14.38 -22.91 -7.61
CA MET A 25 -14.81 -24.31 -7.59
C MET A 25 -14.53 -25.02 -8.91
N LEU A 26 -14.74 -24.35 -10.05
CA LEU A 26 -14.32 -24.88 -11.35
C LEU A 26 -12.80 -25.06 -11.43
N SER A 27 -12.03 -24.15 -10.83
CA SER A 27 -10.57 -24.28 -10.75
C SER A 27 -10.16 -25.43 -9.84
N TYR A 28 -10.76 -25.55 -8.65
CA TYR A 28 -10.45 -26.63 -7.70
C TYR A 28 -10.79 -28.02 -8.25
N PHE A 29 -11.99 -28.20 -8.80
CA PHE A 29 -12.41 -29.49 -9.35
C PHE A 29 -11.83 -29.77 -10.74
N GLY A 30 -11.46 -28.73 -11.49
CA GLY A 30 -10.81 -28.84 -12.79
C GLY A 30 -9.30 -29.07 -12.71
N THR A 31 -8.65 -28.65 -11.62
CA THR A 31 -7.22 -28.84 -11.42
C THR A 31 -6.96 -30.22 -10.85
N LYS A 32 -6.90 -31.21 -11.73
CA LYS A 32 -6.31 -32.51 -11.41
C LYS A 32 -4.80 -32.36 -11.47
N GLU A 33 -4.15 -32.30 -10.32
CA GLU A 33 -2.70 -32.35 -10.22
C GLU A 33 -2.23 -33.74 -10.70
N ARG A 34 -1.78 -33.78 -11.95
CA ARG A 34 -1.58 -35.03 -12.72
C ARG A 34 -0.19 -35.64 -12.49
N ILE A 35 0.68 -34.97 -11.73
CA ILE A 35 2.09 -35.36 -11.57
C ILE A 35 2.51 -35.06 -10.13
N ILE A 36 2.61 -36.09 -9.31
CA ILE A 36 3.35 -36.05 -8.05
C ILE A 36 4.83 -36.12 -8.47
N PRO A 37 5.68 -35.10 -8.21
CA PRO A 37 7.08 -35.17 -8.60
C PRO A 37 7.73 -36.35 -7.86
N THR A 38 8.04 -37.40 -8.61
CA THR A 38 8.81 -38.54 -8.10
C THR A 38 10.21 -38.06 -7.74
N ALA A 39 10.81 -38.57 -6.66
CA ALA A 39 12.12 -38.11 -6.17
C ALA A 39 13.27 -38.18 -7.23
N GLU A 40 13.10 -38.94 -8.31
CA GLU A 40 14.01 -39.01 -9.47
C GLU A 40 13.88 -37.84 -10.48
N GLU A 41 12.77 -37.09 -10.49
CA GLU A 41 12.56 -35.95 -11.41
C GLU A 41 13.14 -34.65 -10.86
N THR A 42 13.20 -34.50 -9.53
CA THR A 42 13.84 -33.37 -8.85
C THR A 42 15.37 -33.38 -9.02
N ASP A 43 15.97 -34.57 -9.15
CA ASP A 43 17.43 -34.75 -9.27
C ASP A 43 17.96 -34.48 -10.71
N LYS A 44 17.06 -34.32 -11.69
CA LYS A 44 17.39 -34.09 -13.11
C LYS A 44 17.32 -32.63 -13.56
N VAL A 45 16.88 -31.70 -12.71
CA VAL A 45 16.78 -30.28 -13.08
C VAL A 45 18.18 -29.68 -13.16
N LYS A 46 18.69 -29.47 -14.37
CA LYS A 46 19.99 -28.85 -14.59
C LYS A 46 19.82 -27.36 -14.81
N TYR A 47 20.82 -26.56 -14.43
CA TYR A 47 20.85 -25.11 -14.68
C TYR A 47 20.70 -24.73 -16.17
N SER A 48 21.01 -25.65 -17.08
CA SER A 48 20.75 -25.51 -18.52
C SER A 48 19.26 -25.47 -18.88
N ASP A 49 18.41 -26.09 -18.05
CA ASP A 49 16.96 -26.15 -18.30
C ASP A 49 16.32 -24.79 -18.06
N LEU A 50 16.86 -23.95 -17.18
CA LEU A 50 16.46 -22.55 -17.03
C LEU A 50 16.63 -21.75 -18.34
N VAL A 51 17.75 -21.96 -19.05
CA VAL A 51 18.02 -21.27 -20.31
C VAL A 51 17.08 -21.77 -21.41
N ASN A 52 16.76 -23.08 -21.42
CA ASN A 52 15.80 -23.65 -22.35
C ASN A 52 14.38 -23.18 -22.07
N GLU A 53 13.98 -23.07 -20.79
CA GLU A 53 12.68 -22.59 -20.37
C GLU A 53 12.51 -21.10 -20.70
N LEU A 54 13.53 -20.29 -20.42
CA LEU A 54 13.56 -18.89 -20.81
C LEU A 54 13.48 -18.71 -22.33
N LYS A 55 14.07 -19.60 -23.14
CA LYS A 55 14.03 -19.52 -24.61
C LYS A 55 12.73 -20.03 -25.23
N ARG A 56 12.08 -21.05 -24.66
CA ARG A 56 10.83 -21.63 -25.20
C ARG A 56 9.58 -20.90 -24.72
N ASN A 57 9.59 -20.32 -23.52
CA ASN A 57 8.41 -19.76 -22.88
C ASN A 57 8.20 -18.27 -23.22
N ARG A 58 7.50 -17.99 -24.33
CA ARG A 58 7.19 -16.61 -24.79
C ARG A 58 6.53 -15.72 -23.73
N PRO A 59 5.52 -16.18 -22.96
CA PRO A 59 4.97 -15.41 -21.85
C PRO A 59 6.01 -15.03 -20.78
N LEU A 60 6.89 -15.97 -20.40
CA LEU A 60 7.97 -15.72 -19.45
C LEU A 60 8.98 -14.69 -20.00
N GLN A 61 9.29 -14.73 -21.30
CA GLN A 61 10.13 -13.72 -21.94
C GLN A 61 9.50 -12.33 -21.90
N ILE A 62 8.21 -12.21 -22.24
CA ILE A 62 7.50 -10.93 -22.24
C ILE A 62 7.41 -10.37 -20.81
N LEU A 63 7.06 -11.21 -19.84
CA LEU A 63 6.96 -10.81 -18.44
C LEU A 63 8.33 -10.45 -17.86
N GLY A 64 9.36 -11.26 -18.14
CA GLY A 64 10.74 -11.01 -17.74
C GLY A 64 11.30 -9.74 -18.36
N LEU A 65 11.01 -9.47 -19.64
CA LEU A 65 11.39 -8.24 -20.33
C LEU A 65 10.65 -7.02 -19.77
N PHE A 66 9.35 -7.15 -19.47
CA PHE A 66 8.58 -6.11 -18.80
C PHE A 66 9.19 -5.75 -17.44
N PHE A 67 9.51 -6.75 -16.62
CA PHE A 67 10.19 -6.52 -15.35
C PHE A 67 11.57 -5.90 -15.56
N LEU A 68 12.38 -6.41 -16.50
CA LEU A 68 13.71 -5.86 -16.78
C LEU A 68 13.65 -4.37 -17.16
N ILE A 69 12.75 -4.00 -18.07
CA ILE A 69 12.56 -2.61 -18.50
C ILE A 69 12.00 -1.76 -17.36
N GLY A 70 10.98 -2.26 -16.65
CA GLY A 70 10.35 -1.54 -15.53
C GLY A 70 11.33 -1.26 -14.39
N PHE A 71 12.13 -2.25 -14.00
CA PHE A 71 13.16 -2.09 -12.97
C PHE A 71 14.32 -1.21 -13.45
N THR A 72 14.75 -1.33 -14.70
CA THR A 72 15.79 -0.46 -15.27
C THR A 72 15.33 0.99 -15.29
N PHE A 73 14.10 1.26 -15.70
CA PHE A 73 13.51 2.61 -15.64
C PHE A 73 13.46 3.15 -14.20
N MET A 74 13.05 2.31 -13.24
CA MET A 74 13.00 2.66 -11.82
C MET A 74 14.39 3.03 -11.26
N PHE A 75 15.43 2.28 -11.62
CA PHE A 75 16.81 2.54 -11.18
C PHE A 75 17.43 3.75 -11.87
N PHE A 76 17.16 3.98 -13.16
CA PHE A 76 17.58 5.21 -13.85
C PHE A 76 17.04 6.45 -13.15
N GLY A 77 15.75 6.45 -12.79
CA GLY A 77 15.13 7.53 -12.03
C GLY A 77 15.84 7.76 -10.69
N ASN A 78 16.08 6.70 -9.91
CA ASN A 78 16.70 6.83 -8.58
C ASN A 78 18.19 7.21 -8.62
N THR A 79 18.96 6.72 -9.60
CA THR A 79 20.41 6.96 -9.67
C THR A 79 20.75 8.28 -10.36
N VAL A 80 20.05 8.66 -11.42
CA VAL A 80 20.38 9.87 -12.21
C VAL A 80 19.82 11.13 -11.56
N TRP A 81 18.72 11.03 -10.81
CA TRP A 81 18.04 12.18 -10.21
C TRP A 81 18.93 13.03 -9.27
N PRO A 82 19.71 12.45 -8.34
CA PRO A 82 20.65 13.23 -7.53
C PRO A 82 21.72 13.95 -8.36
N PHE A 83 22.21 13.32 -9.43
CA PHE A 83 23.19 13.94 -10.34
C PHE A 83 22.57 15.07 -11.14
N TYR A 84 21.33 14.91 -11.62
CA TYR A 84 20.59 15.95 -12.33
C TYR A 84 20.37 17.18 -11.44
N LEU A 85 19.92 17.00 -10.20
CA LEU A 85 19.74 18.11 -9.25
C LEU A 85 21.06 18.83 -8.93
N LYS A 86 22.15 18.07 -8.76
CA LYS A 86 23.47 18.63 -8.44
C LYS A 86 24.12 19.38 -9.61
N TYR A 87 24.09 18.81 -10.82
CA TYR A 87 24.85 19.31 -11.96
C TYR A 87 24.04 20.17 -12.94
N ASN A 88 22.73 19.93 -13.08
CA ASN A 88 21.89 20.67 -14.03
C ASN A 88 21.07 21.77 -13.35
N ILE A 89 20.51 21.51 -12.17
CA ILE A 89 19.72 22.50 -11.41
C ILE A 89 20.62 23.31 -10.46
N GLY A 90 21.76 22.78 -10.04
CA GLY A 90 22.69 23.46 -9.14
C GLY A 90 22.25 23.53 -7.67
N HIS A 91 21.09 22.95 -7.34
CA HIS A 91 20.49 22.94 -6.00
C HIS A 91 20.48 21.52 -5.41
N SER A 92 21.66 21.02 -5.03
CA SER A 92 21.81 19.68 -4.43
C SER A 92 21.11 19.53 -3.07
N GLU A 93 20.88 20.64 -2.38
CA GLU A 93 20.12 20.73 -1.13
C GLU A 93 18.63 20.41 -1.31
N TRP A 94 18.09 20.55 -2.52
CA TRP A 94 16.70 20.19 -2.83
C TRP A 94 16.51 18.68 -2.98
N ILE A 95 17.58 17.87 -3.00
CA ILE A 95 17.47 16.41 -3.02
C ILE A 95 16.65 15.92 -1.82
N ALA A 96 16.84 16.52 -0.63
CA ALA A 96 16.07 16.16 0.56
C ALA A 96 14.62 16.66 0.48
N SER A 97 14.38 17.89 0.04
CA SER A 97 13.03 18.46 -0.08
C SER A 97 12.19 17.78 -1.17
N VAL A 98 12.80 17.47 -2.31
CA VAL A 98 12.16 16.73 -3.41
C VAL A 98 12.09 15.24 -3.11
N GLY A 99 13.06 14.69 -2.39
CA GLY A 99 12.99 13.34 -1.83
C GLY A 99 11.90 13.20 -0.76
N LEU A 100 11.63 14.25 0.02
CA LEU A 100 10.50 14.33 0.95
C LEU A 100 9.16 14.36 0.20
N LEU A 101 9.08 15.10 -0.91
CA LEU A 101 7.95 15.03 -1.85
C LEU A 101 7.83 13.65 -2.49
N GLY A 102 8.93 12.90 -2.62
CA GLY A 102 8.99 11.50 -3.04
C GLY A 102 8.73 10.48 -1.92
N SER A 103 8.65 10.93 -0.66
CA SER A 103 8.35 10.06 0.47
C SER A 103 6.90 9.61 0.42
N ILE A 104 6.65 8.42 0.93
CA ILE A 104 5.34 7.77 0.97
C ILE A 104 4.25 8.72 1.50
N LEU A 105 4.53 9.38 2.62
CA LEU A 105 3.61 10.31 3.28
C LEU A 105 3.53 11.64 2.53
N GLY A 106 4.63 12.11 1.94
CA GLY A 106 4.67 13.32 1.12
C GLY A 106 3.77 13.22 -0.12
N ILE A 107 3.84 12.10 -0.85
CA ILE A 107 3.00 11.88 -2.04
C ILE A 107 1.53 11.72 -1.68
N PHE A 108 1.24 11.07 -0.54
CA PHE A 108 -0.12 10.99 -0.03
C PHE A 108 -0.70 12.38 0.25
N VAL A 109 0.05 13.23 0.98
CA VAL A 109 -0.39 14.60 1.30
C VAL A 109 -0.52 15.46 0.04
N LEU A 110 0.41 15.35 -0.91
CA LEU A 110 0.29 16.04 -2.20
C LEU A 110 -0.96 15.60 -2.97
N GLY A 111 -1.26 14.31 -3.01
CA GLY A 111 -2.48 13.79 -3.62
C GLY A 111 -3.73 14.40 -2.98
N GLN A 112 -3.75 14.51 -1.65
CA GLN A 112 -4.85 15.17 -0.92
C GLN A 112 -4.97 16.66 -1.24
N LEU A 113 -3.85 17.39 -1.33
CA LEU A 113 -3.85 18.80 -1.70
C LEU A 113 -4.27 19.02 -3.16
N CYS A 114 -3.87 18.14 -4.08
CA CYS A 114 -4.35 18.18 -5.48
C CYS A 114 -5.87 17.98 -5.56
N LEU A 115 -6.43 17.06 -4.77
CA LEU A 115 -7.88 16.87 -4.68
C LEU A 115 -8.58 18.08 -4.05
N TRP A 116 -7.93 18.73 -3.08
CA TRP A 116 -8.42 19.98 -2.50
C TRP A 116 -8.45 21.11 -3.53
N VAL A 117 -7.40 21.27 -4.35
CA VAL A 117 -7.39 22.27 -5.43
C VAL A 117 -8.44 21.96 -6.50
N TRP A 118 -8.63 20.68 -6.82
CA TRP A 118 -9.61 20.25 -7.81
C TRP A 118 -11.05 20.61 -7.45
N GLN A 119 -11.37 20.77 -6.16
CA GLN A 119 -12.74 21.11 -5.74
C GLN A 119 -13.18 22.52 -6.14
N PHE A 120 -12.24 23.45 -6.38
CA PHE A 120 -12.58 24.86 -6.64
C PHE A 120 -13.27 25.03 -7.99
N ASP A 121 -14.15 26.04 -8.09
CA ASP A 121 -14.93 26.30 -9.31
C ASP A 121 -14.08 26.47 -10.57
N SER A 122 -12.86 26.98 -10.43
CA SER A 122 -11.88 27.14 -11.50
C SER A 122 -11.35 25.81 -12.07
N PHE A 123 -11.40 24.71 -11.30
CA PHE A 123 -10.73 23.44 -11.65
C PHE A 123 -11.66 22.22 -11.63
N LYS A 124 -12.85 22.31 -11.03
CA LYS A 124 -13.79 21.18 -10.85
C LYS A 124 -14.21 20.48 -12.14
N TYR A 125 -14.20 21.20 -13.26
CA TYR A 125 -14.58 20.67 -14.57
C TYR A 125 -13.43 19.97 -15.31
N SER A 126 -12.21 19.97 -14.76
CA SER A 126 -11.07 19.25 -15.32
C SER A 126 -10.92 17.88 -14.63
N PRO A 127 -11.45 16.77 -15.21
CA PRO A 127 -11.34 15.45 -14.60
C PRO A 127 -9.89 14.97 -14.49
N THR A 128 -8.99 15.46 -15.36
CA THR A 128 -7.58 15.10 -15.38
C THR A 128 -6.88 15.46 -14.06
N LEU A 129 -7.18 16.62 -13.48
CA LEU A 129 -6.61 17.02 -12.20
C LEU A 129 -7.08 16.12 -11.05
N GLY A 130 -8.35 15.73 -11.07
CA GLY A 130 -8.92 14.76 -10.13
C GLY A 130 -8.26 13.38 -10.24
N TYR A 131 -8.01 12.89 -11.46
CA TYR A 131 -7.31 11.63 -11.67
C TYR A 131 -5.86 11.67 -11.18
N ILE A 132 -5.13 12.75 -11.44
CA ILE A 132 -3.76 12.93 -10.94
C ILE A 132 -3.75 12.95 -9.40
N GLY A 133 -4.65 13.72 -8.78
CA GLY A 133 -4.76 13.77 -7.32
C GLY A 133 -5.09 12.40 -6.71
N ARG A 134 -6.02 11.65 -7.32
CA ARG A 134 -6.37 10.29 -6.89
C ARG A 134 -5.22 9.30 -7.08
N PHE A 135 -4.49 9.40 -8.18
CA PHE A 135 -3.36 8.55 -8.45
C PHE A 135 -2.27 8.75 -7.39
N LEU A 136 -1.88 10.00 -7.11
CA LEU A 136 -0.87 10.32 -6.09
C LEU A 136 -1.33 9.87 -4.70
N GLN A 137 -2.58 10.15 -4.32
CA GLN A 137 -3.16 9.70 -3.05
C GLN A 137 -3.06 8.16 -2.90
N GLN A 138 -3.49 7.41 -3.91
CA GLN A 138 -3.49 5.94 -3.84
C GLN A 138 -2.08 5.35 -3.86
N TRP A 139 -1.14 6.00 -4.55
CA TRP A 139 0.25 5.56 -4.57
C TRP A 139 0.91 5.73 -3.19
N GLY A 140 0.73 6.89 -2.56
CA GLY A 140 1.21 7.13 -1.19
C GLY A 140 0.60 6.15 -0.18
N LEU A 141 -0.71 5.89 -0.25
CA LEU A 141 -1.39 4.93 0.64
C LEU A 141 -0.91 3.49 0.45
N THR A 142 -0.78 3.04 -0.81
CA THR A 142 -0.38 1.67 -1.13
C THR A 142 1.07 1.42 -0.71
N SER A 143 1.95 2.39 -0.98
CA SER A 143 3.34 2.30 -0.54
C SER A 143 3.44 2.26 0.99
N ALA A 144 2.67 3.09 1.73
CA ALA A 144 2.68 3.06 3.20
C ALA A 144 2.31 1.70 3.77
N THR A 145 1.28 1.08 3.17
CA THR A 145 0.81 -0.24 3.58
C THR A 145 1.89 -1.30 3.33
N GLY A 146 2.61 -1.23 2.20
CA GLY A 146 3.72 -2.15 1.90
C GLY A 146 4.84 -2.08 2.94
N PHE A 147 5.27 -0.86 3.31
CA PHE A 147 6.32 -0.67 4.33
C PHE A 147 5.86 -1.10 5.73
N MET A 148 4.60 -0.88 6.09
CA MET A 148 4.05 -1.36 7.36
C MET A 148 4.21 -2.88 7.50
N TRP A 149 3.95 -3.64 6.43
CA TRP A 149 4.12 -5.10 6.45
C TRP A 149 5.59 -5.54 6.40
N ALA A 150 6.48 -4.73 5.82
CA ALA A 150 7.92 -5.01 5.78
C ALA A 150 8.59 -4.89 7.16
N LEU A 151 8.10 -4.01 8.04
CA LEU A 151 8.62 -3.82 9.40
C LEU A 151 8.13 -4.88 10.41
N VAL A 152 7.11 -5.67 10.05
CA VAL A 152 6.54 -6.71 10.93
C VAL A 152 7.59 -7.71 11.43
N PRO A 153 8.42 -8.30 10.55
CA PRO A 153 9.43 -9.27 11.00
C PRO A 153 10.42 -8.68 11.99
N GLU A 154 10.82 -7.41 11.83
CA GLU A 154 11.74 -6.73 12.76
C GLU A 154 11.16 -6.65 14.17
N VAL A 155 9.89 -6.27 14.29
CA VAL A 155 9.18 -6.20 15.58
C VAL A 155 9.06 -7.60 16.20
N VAL A 156 8.83 -8.63 15.38
CA VAL A 156 8.80 -10.02 15.83
C VAL A 156 10.17 -10.45 16.38
N THR A 157 11.24 -10.19 15.63
CA THR A 157 12.62 -10.48 16.01
C THR A 157 13.01 -9.76 17.30
N PHE A 158 12.68 -8.47 17.43
CA PHE A 158 12.93 -7.71 18.65
C PHE A 158 12.13 -8.24 19.86
N GLY A 159 10.88 -8.64 19.63
CA GLY A 159 10.04 -9.28 20.64
C GLY A 159 10.62 -10.60 21.13
N GLU A 160 11.14 -11.43 20.22
CA GLU A 160 11.84 -12.68 20.54
C GLU A 160 13.14 -12.42 21.31
N PHE A 161 13.91 -11.41 20.91
CA PHE A 161 15.14 -11.03 21.60
C PHE A 161 14.93 -10.65 23.07
N LYS A 162 13.90 -9.84 23.36
CA LYS A 162 13.57 -9.40 24.72
C LYS A 162 12.90 -10.50 25.54
N SER A 163 11.95 -11.24 24.95
CA SER A 163 11.17 -12.24 25.69
C SER A 163 11.85 -13.60 25.80
N LYS A 164 12.89 -13.85 24.98
CA LYS A 164 13.57 -15.15 24.81
C LYS A 164 12.61 -16.29 24.45
N LYS A 165 11.42 -15.96 23.92
CA LYS A 165 10.37 -16.90 23.54
C LYS A 165 9.87 -16.52 22.15
N ARG A 166 9.40 -17.52 21.41
CA ARG A 166 8.81 -17.30 20.08
C ARG A 166 7.44 -16.63 20.22
N VAL A 167 7.40 -15.31 20.11
CA VAL A 167 6.21 -14.46 20.33
C VAL A 167 5.55 -13.97 19.03
N ALA A 168 5.99 -14.47 17.87
CA ALA A 168 5.50 -14.06 16.55
C ALA A 168 3.97 -14.10 16.42
N GLY A 169 3.32 -15.15 16.94
CA GLY A 169 1.86 -15.29 16.89
C GLY A 169 1.12 -14.21 17.68
N ILE A 170 1.64 -13.84 18.86
CA ILE A 170 1.04 -12.81 19.72
C ILE A 170 1.20 -11.43 19.07
N ILE A 171 2.39 -11.14 18.53
CA ILE A 171 2.66 -9.86 17.84
C ILE A 171 1.77 -9.73 16.61
N ASN A 172 1.64 -10.77 15.79
CA ASN A 172 0.76 -10.76 14.62
C ASN A 172 -0.73 -10.58 15.00
N ALA A 173 -1.18 -11.21 16.09
CA ALA A 173 -2.54 -11.02 16.59
C ALA A 173 -2.79 -9.58 17.08
N LEU A 174 -1.84 -9.00 17.83
CA LEU A 174 -1.92 -7.62 18.30
C LEU A 174 -1.95 -6.62 17.15
N MET A 175 -1.09 -6.79 16.14
CA MET A 175 -1.12 -5.94 14.95
C MET A 175 -2.45 -6.05 14.19
N GLY A 176 -2.99 -7.27 14.05
CA GLY A 176 -4.31 -7.49 13.45
C GLY A 176 -5.44 -6.81 14.21
N LEU A 177 -5.37 -6.76 15.55
CA LEU A 177 -6.31 -6.02 16.39
C LEU A 177 -6.22 -4.51 16.14
N PHE A 178 -5.01 -3.94 16.19
CA PHE A 178 -4.82 -2.50 15.90
C PHE A 178 -5.25 -2.12 14.48
N PHE A 179 -5.02 -3.00 13.51
CA PHE A 179 -5.50 -2.80 12.14
C PHE A 179 -7.04 -2.74 12.07
N LYS A 180 -7.75 -3.64 12.76
CA LYS A 180 -9.22 -3.63 12.82
C LYS A 180 -9.77 -2.40 13.54
N ILE A 181 -9.12 -1.96 14.63
CA ILE A 181 -9.47 -0.72 15.33
C ILE A 181 -9.28 0.47 14.39
N GLY A 182 -8.16 0.52 13.65
CA GLY A 182 -7.89 1.56 12.65
C GLY A 182 -8.95 1.61 11.56
N LEU A 183 -9.37 0.46 11.03
CA LEU A 183 -10.47 0.39 10.05
C LEU A 183 -11.81 0.86 10.61
N ALA A 184 -12.13 0.47 11.86
CA ALA A 184 -13.36 0.90 12.52
C ALA A 184 -13.39 2.42 12.72
N LEU A 185 -12.29 2.98 13.25
CA LEU A 185 -12.15 4.43 13.43
C LEU A 185 -12.16 5.18 12.10
N GLY A 186 -11.50 4.65 11.07
CA GLY A 186 -11.45 5.23 9.73
C GLY A 186 -12.82 5.30 9.04
N GLY A 187 -13.75 4.40 9.37
CA GLY A 187 -15.13 4.47 8.89
C GLY A 187 -16.03 5.38 9.74
N ILE A 188 -15.88 5.30 11.07
CA ILE A 188 -16.77 5.99 12.02
C ILE A 188 -16.50 7.49 12.08
N ILE A 189 -15.22 7.91 12.13
CA ILE A 189 -14.84 9.32 12.32
C ILE A 189 -15.37 10.21 11.18
N PRO A 190 -15.18 9.91 9.88
CA PRO A 190 -15.79 10.68 8.79
C PRO A 190 -17.32 10.71 8.85
N GLY A 191 -17.93 9.60 9.28
CA GLY A 191 -19.38 9.51 9.44
C GLY A 191 -19.91 10.52 10.47
N TYR A 192 -19.26 10.60 11.64
CA TYR A 192 -19.61 11.56 12.68
C TYR A 192 -19.32 13.00 12.27
N ILE A 193 -18.17 13.27 11.63
CA ILE A 193 -17.86 14.62 11.13
C ILE A 193 -18.99 15.07 10.19
N ASN A 194 -19.31 14.27 9.17
CA ASN A 194 -20.36 14.62 8.22
C ASN A 194 -21.75 14.78 8.89
N ALA A 195 -22.07 13.96 9.90
CA ALA A 195 -23.32 14.07 10.64
C ALA A 195 -23.43 15.39 11.44
N VAL A 196 -22.34 15.83 12.09
CA VAL A 196 -22.30 17.10 12.84
C VAL A 196 -22.49 18.30 11.91
N TYR A 197 -21.93 18.24 10.70
CA TYR A 197 -22.08 19.28 9.68
C TYR A 197 -23.39 19.17 8.88
N GLY A 198 -24.35 18.34 9.31
CA GLY A 198 -25.68 18.27 8.72
C GLY A 198 -25.76 17.59 7.34
N PHE A 199 -24.80 16.72 7.01
CA PHE A 199 -24.79 15.99 5.74
C PHE A 199 -26.08 15.17 5.54
N ASN A 200 -26.82 15.47 4.47
CA ASN A 200 -28.02 14.71 4.11
C ASN A 200 -27.93 14.20 2.68
N GLY A 201 -27.47 12.97 2.50
CA GLY A 201 -27.33 12.36 1.17
C GLY A 201 -28.63 12.07 0.40
N SER A 202 -29.78 12.59 0.84
CA SER A 202 -31.05 12.60 0.11
C SER A 202 -31.32 13.94 -0.60
N LEU A 203 -30.57 15.00 -0.27
CA LEU A 203 -30.68 16.31 -0.93
C LEU A 203 -29.89 16.35 -2.24
N LEU A 204 -30.45 17.00 -3.27
CA LEU A 204 -29.81 17.23 -4.57
C LEU A 204 -28.64 18.24 -4.48
N ALA A 205 -28.72 19.19 -3.56
CA ALA A 205 -27.66 20.13 -3.22
C ALA A 205 -27.47 20.14 -1.70
N GLN A 206 -26.22 20.06 -1.24
CA GLN A 206 -25.87 20.12 0.19
C GLN A 206 -25.74 21.58 0.65
N THR A 207 -25.92 21.81 1.95
CA THR A 207 -25.61 23.11 2.57
C THR A 207 -24.10 23.38 2.51
N GLU A 208 -23.70 24.65 2.54
CA GLU A 208 -22.28 25.04 2.56
C GLU A 208 -21.53 24.42 3.74
N GLU A 209 -22.17 24.33 4.90
CA GLU A 209 -21.65 23.68 6.10
C GLU A 209 -21.43 22.17 5.88
N ALA A 210 -22.37 21.47 5.24
CA ALA A 210 -22.23 20.05 4.91
C ALA A 210 -21.12 19.80 3.88
N LEU A 211 -20.93 20.71 2.92
CA LEU A 211 -19.80 20.65 1.96
C LEU A 211 -18.46 20.83 2.68
N PHE A 212 -18.38 21.74 3.66
CA PHE A 212 -17.20 21.89 4.51
C PHE A 212 -16.92 20.61 5.31
N GLY A 213 -17.95 19.99 5.90
CA GLY A 213 -17.81 18.71 6.61
C GLY A 213 -17.26 17.58 5.74
N ILE A 214 -17.70 17.50 4.48
CA ILE A 214 -17.17 16.54 3.49
C ILE A 214 -15.70 16.86 3.19
N ASN A 215 -15.36 18.13 3.00
CA ASN A 215 -13.98 18.55 2.74
C ASN A 215 -13.04 18.18 3.91
N LEU A 216 -13.47 18.49 5.14
CA LEU A 216 -12.75 18.17 6.37
C LEU A 216 -12.52 16.67 6.50
N SER A 217 -13.55 15.87 6.26
CA SER A 217 -13.50 14.40 6.36
C SER A 217 -12.60 13.76 5.29
N MET A 218 -12.64 14.29 4.07
CA MET A 218 -12.03 13.65 2.90
C MET A 218 -10.56 14.04 2.72
N ILE A 219 -10.21 15.30 3.02
CA ILE A 219 -8.91 15.89 2.70
C ILE A 219 -8.11 16.11 3.99
N TRP A 220 -8.64 16.94 4.90
CA TRP A 220 -7.86 17.43 6.04
C TRP A 220 -7.67 16.39 7.13
N ALA A 221 -8.71 15.62 7.48
CA ALA A 221 -8.60 14.58 8.50
C ALA A 221 -7.55 13.51 8.13
N PRO A 222 -7.50 12.97 6.89
CA PRO A 222 -6.42 12.09 6.47
C PRO A 222 -5.03 12.74 6.45
N ILE A 223 -4.91 14.02 6.07
CA ILE A 223 -3.63 14.74 6.14
C ILE A 223 -3.12 14.81 7.58
N ILE A 224 -3.99 15.18 8.52
CA ILE A 224 -3.64 15.25 9.95
C ILE A 224 -3.19 13.88 10.46
N LEU A 225 -3.93 12.82 10.13
CA LEU A 225 -3.57 11.45 10.49
C LEU A 225 -2.24 11.02 9.87
N ALA A 226 -1.95 11.40 8.62
CA ALA A 226 -0.68 11.11 7.97
C ALA A 226 0.50 11.83 8.65
N ILE A 227 0.31 13.09 9.08
CA ILE A 227 1.33 13.84 9.84
C ILE A 227 1.57 13.18 11.20
N ILE A 228 0.51 12.80 11.92
CA ILE A 228 0.62 12.09 13.20
C ILE A 228 1.33 10.74 13.00
N ALA A 229 0.98 9.98 11.96
CA ALA A 229 1.62 8.72 11.65
C ALA A 229 3.12 8.91 11.32
N GLY A 230 3.46 9.94 10.54
CA GLY A 230 4.86 10.30 10.28
C GLY A 230 5.62 10.66 11.55
N PHE A 231 5.00 11.40 12.47
CA PHE A 231 5.60 11.73 13.75
C PHE A 231 5.81 10.48 14.63
N VAL A 232 4.82 9.58 14.72
CA VAL A 232 4.95 8.32 15.46
C VAL A 232 6.09 7.48 14.87
N MET A 233 6.17 7.40 13.53
CA MET A 233 7.20 6.62 12.86
C MET A 233 8.60 7.23 13.00
N SER A 234 8.71 8.55 13.13
CA SER A 234 10.00 9.23 13.43
C SER A 234 10.62 8.82 14.77
N ARG A 235 9.82 8.20 15.66
CA ARG A 235 10.25 7.70 16.97
C ARG A 235 10.51 6.19 16.96
N TYR A 236 10.54 5.55 15.78
CA TYR A 236 10.86 4.14 15.65
C TYR A 236 12.32 3.90 16.03
N PRO A 237 12.60 3.04 17.04
CA PRO A 237 13.93 2.95 17.64
C PRO A 237 14.85 1.92 16.98
N LEU A 238 14.37 1.14 16.01
CA LEU A 238 15.12 0.05 15.40
C LEU A 238 15.70 0.50 14.07
N SER A 239 17.01 0.31 13.90
CA SER A 239 17.71 0.42 12.63
C SER A 239 18.07 -0.96 12.06
N ASP A 240 18.38 -1.03 10.77
CA ASP A 240 18.84 -2.26 10.12
C ASP A 240 20.03 -2.89 10.86
N THR A 241 20.98 -2.06 11.30
CA THR A 241 22.16 -2.52 12.07
C THR A 241 21.80 -3.09 13.44
N ASP A 242 20.73 -2.60 14.07
CA ASP A 242 20.26 -3.15 15.34
C ASP A 242 19.63 -4.54 15.13
N ILE A 243 18.88 -4.71 14.04
CA ILE A 243 18.24 -5.98 13.69
C ILE A 243 19.29 -7.05 13.37
N ASP A 244 20.35 -6.69 12.64
CA ASP A 244 21.46 -7.60 12.35
C ASP A 244 22.16 -8.08 13.64
N HIS A 245 22.51 -7.16 14.53
CA HIS A 245 23.08 -7.50 15.83
C HIS A 245 22.15 -8.36 16.69
N ILE A 246 20.83 -8.12 16.61
CA ILE A 246 19.84 -8.93 17.34
C ILE A 246 19.79 -10.35 16.76
N ASN A 247 19.80 -10.50 15.44
CA ASN A 247 19.77 -11.80 14.76
C ASN A 247 21.02 -12.64 15.09
N GLU A 248 22.20 -12.02 15.11
CA GLU A 248 23.44 -12.68 15.54
C GLU A 248 23.33 -13.21 16.97
N LYS A 249 22.80 -12.39 17.90
CA LYS A 249 22.61 -12.79 19.30
C LYS A 249 21.58 -13.91 19.44
N ILE A 250 20.45 -13.86 18.74
CA ILE A 250 19.44 -14.93 18.76
C ILE A 250 20.04 -16.25 18.26
N THR A 251 20.82 -16.21 17.18
CA THR A 251 21.49 -17.40 16.62
C THR A 251 22.52 -17.99 17.59
N ALA A 252 23.23 -17.16 18.35
CA ALA A 252 24.17 -17.60 19.37
C ALA A 252 23.48 -18.29 20.57
N TYR A 253 22.23 -17.95 20.91
CA TYR A 253 21.47 -18.62 21.97
C TYR A 253 20.83 -19.95 21.51
N SER A 254 20.70 -20.16 20.20
CA SER A 254 20.10 -21.36 19.62
C SER A 254 21.10 -22.49 19.35
N LYS A 255 22.40 -22.26 19.57
CA LYS A 255 23.46 -23.28 19.57
C LYS A 255 23.72 -23.75 20.99
#